data_AF-A0AAD8A173-F1
#
_entry.id   AF-A0AAD8A173-F1
#
_cell.length_a   1.000
_cell.length_b   1.000
_cell.length_c   1.000
_cell.angle_alpha   90.00
_cell.angle_beta   90.00
_cell.angle_gamma   90.00
#
_symmetry.space_group_name_H-M   'P 1'
#
loop_
_entity.id
_entity.type
_entity.pdbx_description
1 polymer ?
#
loop_
_entity_poly.entity_id
_entity_poly.type
_entity_poly.pdbx_seq_one_letter_code
_entity_poly.pdbx_strand_id
1 'polypeptide(L)'
;DTEPKKYESTWNRTKDGDLDVKVPKLSQFNGLYRLVAAKERDGYIIFRGCPEISQGKPLMFIETRKECPDETVLKKAVDDLNLDYKFENFTRDKTVNC
;
A
#
# COMPACT_ATOMS: atom_id res chain seq x y z
N ASP A 1 24.20 1.12 -3.02
CA ASP A 1 23.74 1.48 -4.37
C ASP A 1 22.80 0.43 -4.94
N THR A 2 21.51 0.58 -4.67
CA THR A 2 20.49 -0.04 -5.51
C THR A 2 19.37 0.98 -5.57
N GLU A 3 19.30 1.69 -6.69
CA GLU A 3 18.24 2.65 -6.96
C GLU A 3 16.88 1.96 -6.77
N PRO A 4 15.91 2.61 -6.10
CA PRO A 4 14.61 2.02 -5.86
C PRO A 4 13.97 1.64 -7.20
N LYS A 5 13.73 0.33 -7.38
CA LYS A 5 13.18 -0.20 -8.63
C LYS A 5 11.73 0.23 -8.75
N LYS A 6 11.43 1.09 -9.71
CA LYS A 6 10.06 1.43 -10.08
C LYS A 6 9.44 0.28 -10.87
N TYR A 7 8.29 -0.19 -10.41
CA TYR A 7 7.52 -1.23 -11.08
C TYR A 7 6.25 -0.64 -11.64
N GLU A 8 5.98 -0.92 -12.91
CA GLU A 8 4.70 -0.59 -13.51
C GLU A 8 3.61 -1.46 -12.90
N SER A 9 2.47 -0.83 -12.60
CA SER A 9 1.30 -1.49 -12.08
C SER A 9 0.04 -0.96 -12.78
N THR A 10 -0.91 -1.85 -13.00
CA THR A 10 -2.24 -1.52 -13.52
C THR A 10 -3.26 -1.73 -12.42
N TRP A 11 -4.16 -0.76 -12.26
CA TRP A 11 -5.17 -0.73 -11.21
C TRP A 11 -6.54 -0.50 -11.84
N ASN A 12 -7.37 -1.54 -11.88
CA ASN A 12 -8.70 -1.46 -12.48
C ASN A 12 -9.77 -1.63 -11.41
N ARG A 13 -10.74 -0.70 -11.35
CA ARG A 13 -11.86 -0.83 -10.43
C ARG A 13 -12.85 -1.87 -10.93
N THR A 14 -13.19 -2.84 -10.09
CA THR A 14 -14.21 -3.85 -10.34
C THR A 14 -15.61 -3.26 -10.13
N LYS A 15 -16.63 -4.00 -10.57
CA LYS A 15 -18.04 -3.62 -10.34
C LYS A 15 -18.40 -3.53 -8.86
N ASP A 16 -17.77 -4.36 -8.04
CA ASP A 16 -17.97 -4.40 -6.58
C ASP A 16 -17.16 -3.33 -5.84
N GLY A 17 -16.42 -2.50 -6.58
CA GLY A 17 -15.67 -1.37 -6.04
C GLY A 17 -14.26 -1.69 -5.57
N ASP A 18 -13.85 -2.96 -5.62
CA ASP A 18 -12.48 -3.40 -5.36
C ASP A 18 -11.55 -3.02 -6.53
N LEU A 19 -10.24 -3.12 -6.32
CA LEU A 19 -9.19 -2.82 -7.30
C LEU A 19 -8.53 -4.14 -7.72
N ASP A 20 -8.64 -4.52 -8.99
CA ASP A 20 -7.81 -5.57 -9.59
C ASP A 20 -6.45 -4.98 -9.95
N VAL A 21 -5.42 -5.41 -9.22
CA VAL A 21 -4.06 -4.92 -9.32
C VAL A 21 -3.20 -5.95 -10.03
N LYS A 22 -2.46 -5.50 -11.05
CA LYS A 22 -1.46 -6.28 -11.78
C LYS A 22 -0.12 -5.57 -11.74
N VAL A 23 0.90 -6.24 -11.21
CA VAL A 23 2.31 -5.82 -11.17
C VAL A 23 3.13 -6.89 -11.91
N PRO A 24 3.32 -6.80 -13.24
CA PRO A 24 3.87 -7.89 -14.05
C PRO A 24 5.21 -8.43 -13.57
N LYS A 25 6.10 -7.55 -13.09
CA LYS A 25 7.43 -7.92 -12.58
C LYS A 25 7.42 -8.46 -11.15
N LEU A 26 6.30 -8.34 -10.44
CA LEU A 26 6.10 -8.76 -9.05
C LEU A 26 4.74 -9.45 -8.92
N SER A 27 4.49 -10.48 -9.75
CA SER A 27 3.18 -11.11 -9.89
C SER A 27 2.60 -11.66 -8.59
N GLN A 28 3.47 -11.97 -7.62
CA GLN A 28 3.11 -12.36 -6.25
C GLN A 28 2.30 -11.30 -5.47
N PHE A 29 2.27 -10.05 -5.94
CA PHE A 29 1.42 -8.96 -5.44
C PHE A 29 0.14 -8.75 -6.25
N ASN A 30 -0.07 -9.50 -7.33
CA ASN A 30 -1.30 -9.41 -8.09
C ASN A 30 -2.49 -9.86 -7.23
N GLY A 31 -3.65 -9.24 -7.44
CA GLY A 31 -4.86 -9.65 -6.74
C GLY A 31 -5.92 -8.56 -6.66
N LEU A 32 -6.99 -8.89 -5.95
CA LEU A 32 -8.05 -7.93 -5.60
C LEU A 32 -7.70 -7.23 -4.29
N TYR A 33 -7.84 -5.92 -4.30
CA TYR A 33 -7.57 -5.04 -3.17
C TYR A 33 -8.78 -4.17 -2.89
N ARG A 34 -9.19 -4.08 -1.63
CA ARG A 34 -10.20 -3.14 -1.17
C ARG A 34 -9.54 -1.83 -0.77
N LEU A 35 -10.05 -0.71 -1.28
CA LEU A 35 -9.71 0.61 -0.77
C LEU A 35 -10.28 0.75 0.65
N VAL A 36 -9.40 0.97 1.63
CA VAL A 36 -9.76 1.13 3.04
C VAL A 36 -9.95 2.61 3.38
N ALA A 37 -9.01 3.44 2.96
CA ALA A 37 -9.06 4.87 3.14
C ALA A 37 -8.33 5.58 1.99
N ALA A 38 -8.84 6.74 1.60
CA ALA A 38 -8.17 7.65 0.67
C ALA A 38 -8.25 9.06 1.24
N LYS A 39 -7.09 9.66 1.53
CA LYS A 39 -6.98 11.03 2.01
C LYS A 39 -6.06 11.80 1.08
N GLU A 40 -6.59 12.16 -0.08
CA GLU A 40 -5.82 12.85 -1.13
C GLU A 40 -5.17 14.14 -0.64
N ARG A 41 -5.82 14.85 0.31
CA ARG A 41 -5.28 16.06 0.93
C ARG A 41 -4.11 15.78 1.87
N ASP A 42 -4.16 14.69 2.62
CA ASP A 42 -3.07 14.26 3.51
C ASP A 42 -1.98 13.48 2.74
N GLY A 43 -2.27 13.09 1.50
CA GLY A 43 -1.29 12.55 0.55
C GLY A 43 -1.06 11.05 0.67
N TYR A 44 -2.04 10.28 1.16
CA TYR A 44 -1.95 8.83 1.21
C TYR A 44 -3.25 8.12 0.80
N ILE A 45 -3.08 6.88 0.36
CA ILE A 45 -4.14 5.91 0.17
C ILE A 45 -3.78 4.61 0.88
N ILE A 46 -4.81 3.88 1.29
CA ILE A 46 -4.68 2.64 2.03
C ILE A 46 -5.52 1.57 1.36
N PHE A 47 -4.91 0.43 1.08
CA PHE A 47 -5.59 -0.70 0.48
C PHE A 47 -5.23 -2.01 1.19
N ARG A 48 -6.19 -2.94 1.16
CA ARG A 48 -6.11 -4.26 1.80
C ARG A 48 -6.37 -5.34 0.77
N GLY A 49 -5.50 -6.34 0.70
CA GLY A 49 -5.70 -7.50 -0.17
C GLY A 49 -5.15 -8.78 0.46
N CYS A 50 -5.35 -9.90 -0.23
CA CYS A 50 -4.72 -11.18 0.12
C CYS A 50 -3.94 -11.70 -1.10
N PRO A 51 -2.88 -11.00 -1.54
CA PRO A 51 -2.09 -11.44 -2.69
C PRO A 51 -1.32 -12.74 -2.38
N GLU A 52 -0.83 -13.44 -3.40
CA GLU A 52 -0.16 -14.75 -3.23
C GLU A 52 0.97 -14.74 -2.19
N ILE A 53 1.79 -13.67 -2.17
CA ILE A 53 2.89 -13.50 -1.21
C ILE A 53 2.44 -13.55 0.26
N SER A 54 1.16 -13.26 0.52
CA SER A 54 0.58 -13.26 1.86
C SER A 54 0.17 -14.64 2.38
N GLN A 55 0.18 -15.67 1.51
CA GLN A 55 -0.29 -17.01 1.83
C GLN A 55 -1.72 -17.03 2.41
N GLY A 56 -2.60 -16.18 1.86
CA GLY A 56 -4.00 -16.05 2.27
C GLY A 56 -4.24 -15.15 3.49
N LYS A 57 -3.19 -14.56 4.07
CA LYS A 57 -3.33 -13.58 5.16
C LYS A 57 -3.60 -12.18 4.58
N PRO A 58 -4.43 -11.35 5.21
CA PRO A 58 -4.59 -9.98 4.76
C PRO A 58 -3.29 -9.18 4.86
N LEU A 59 -2.89 -8.54 3.76
CA LEU A 59 -1.82 -7.54 3.72
C LEU A 59 -2.43 -6.16 3.52
N MET A 60 -1.89 -5.21 4.28
CA MET A 60 -2.22 -3.80 4.24
C MET A 60 -1.06 -3.05 3.62
N PHE A 61 -1.39 -2.11 2.74
CA PHE A 61 -0.42 -1.25 2.09
C PHE A 61 -0.86 0.19 2.26
N ILE A 62 0.12 1.05 2.50
CA ILE A 62 -0.03 2.49 2.55
C ILE A 62 0.84 3.04 1.43
N GLU A 63 0.21 3.67 0.45
CA GLU A 63 0.92 4.40 -0.59
C GLU A 63 0.84 5.89 -0.30
N THR A 64 1.98 6.56 -0.41
CA THR A 64 2.12 7.99 -0.20
C THR A 64 2.46 8.71 -1.49
N ARG A 65 2.00 9.96 -1.61
CA ARG A 65 2.29 10.80 -2.78
C ARG A 65 3.76 11.22 -2.85
N LYS A 66 4.40 11.42 -1.69
CA LYS A 66 5.83 11.70 -1.58
C LYS A 66 6.59 10.37 -1.50
N GLU A 67 7.73 10.30 -2.17
CA GLU A 67 8.68 9.18 -2.03
C GLU A 67 9.25 9.09 -0.61
N CYS A 68 9.59 10.23 -0.01
CA CYS A 68 9.93 10.36 1.41
C CYS A 68 8.84 11.15 2.15
N PRO A 69 7.77 10.48 2.61
CA PRO A 69 6.72 11.13 3.38
C PRO A 69 7.20 11.48 4.78
N ASP A 70 6.72 12.62 5.30
CA ASP A 70 7.01 13.04 6.67
C ASP A 70 6.40 12.03 7.66
N GLU A 71 7.07 11.79 8.80
CA GLU A 71 6.60 10.81 9.80
C GLU A 71 5.18 11.10 10.30
N THR A 72 4.80 12.38 10.35
CA THR A 72 3.43 12.82 10.69
C THR A 72 2.39 12.29 9.70
N VAL A 73 2.69 12.24 8.40
CA VAL A 73 1.78 11.68 7.38
C VAL A 73 1.62 10.18 7.58
N LEU A 74 2.73 9.49 7.83
CA LEU A 74 2.75 8.06 8.06
C LEU A 74 1.97 7.67 9.33
N LYS A 75 2.10 8.44 10.42
CA LYS A 75 1.33 8.22 11.66
C LYS A 75 -0.17 8.45 11.43
N LYS A 76 -0.55 9.56 10.79
CA LYS A 76 -1.94 9.83 10.42
C LYS A 76 -2.56 8.72 9.58
N ALA A 77 -1.83 8.19 8.60
CA ALA A 77 -2.31 7.09 7.77
C ALA A 77 -2.62 5.84 8.60
N VAL A 78 -1.81 5.54 9.60
CA VAL A 78 -2.06 4.41 10.50
C VAL A 78 -3.21 4.71 11.47
N ASP A 79 -3.29 5.91 12.03
CA ASP A 79 -4.38 6.31 12.92
C ASP A 79 -5.75 6.23 12.21
N ASP A 80 -5.79 6.56 10.91
CA ASP A 80 -6.97 6.46 10.06
C ASP A 80 -7.45 5.03 9.81
N LEU A 81 -6.60 4.02 10.05
CA LEU A 81 -7.01 2.62 9.91
C LEU A 81 -8.09 2.25 10.90
N ASN A 82 -8.20 2.95 12.04
CA ASN A 82 -9.18 2.72 13.11
C ASN A 82 -9.34 1.21 13.47
N LEU A 83 -8.27 0.47 13.28
CA LEU A 83 -8.10 -0.97 13.46
C LEU A 83 -6.96 -1.15 14.46
N ASP A 84 -6.84 -2.33 15.09
CA ASP A 84 -5.77 -2.66 16.05
C ASP A 84 -4.34 -2.61 15.46
N TYR A 85 -4.17 -2.11 14.23
CA TYR A 85 -2.88 -1.87 13.61
C TYR A 85 -2.22 -0.64 14.20
N LYS A 86 -1.02 -0.84 14.74
CA LYS A 86 -0.13 0.22 15.20
C LYS A 86 0.95 0.48 14.17
N PHE A 87 1.59 1.64 14.30
CA PHE A 87 2.65 2.07 13.39
C PHE A 87 3.79 1.05 13.30
N GLU A 88 4.11 0.43 14.43
CA GLU A 88 5.09 -0.65 14.61
C GLU A 88 4.75 -1.96 13.87
N ASN A 89 3.51 -2.15 13.42
CA ASN A 89 3.13 -3.32 12.62
C ASN A 89 3.45 -3.15 11.13
N PHE A 90 3.84 -1.95 10.70
CA PHE A 90 4.19 -1.66 9.32
C PHE A 90 5.71 -1.69 9.12
N THR A 91 6.13 -2.26 7.99
CA THR A 91 7.53 -2.24 7.55
C THR A 91 7.71 -1.19 6.47
N ARG A 92 8.65 -0.27 6.65
CA ARG A 92 9.03 0.72 5.63
C ARG A 92 9.91 0.07 4.55
N ASP A 93 9.80 0.56 3.32
CA ASP A 93 10.75 0.22 2.27
C ASP A 93 12.11 0.86 2.57
N LYS A 94 13.11 0.03 2.89
CA LYS A 94 14.48 0.47 3.20
C LYS A 94 15.35 0.65 1.95
N THR A 95 14.82 0.36 0.76
CA THR A 95 15.54 0.55 -0.51
C THR A 95 15.49 1.99 -0.99
N VAL A 96 14.50 2.76 -0.51
CA VAL A 96 14.43 4.20 -0.71
C VAL A 96 15.21 4.89 0.41
N ASN A 97 16.18 5.73 0.05
CA ASN A 97 16.97 6.48 1.04
C ASN A 97 16.20 7.72 1.49
N CYS A 98 15.30 7.49 2.44
CA CYS A 98 14.69 8.47 3.33
C CYS A 98 15.29 8.27 4.73
#